data_AF-A0A2L2L7Q2-F1
#
_entry.id   AF-A0A2L2L7Q2-F1
#
_cell.length_a   1.000
_cell.length_b   1.000
_cell.length_c   1.000
_cell.angle_alpha   90.00
_cell.angle_beta   90.00
_cell.angle_gamma   90.00
#
_symmetry.space_group_name_H-M   'P 1'
#
loop_
_entity.id
_entity.type
_entity.pdbx_description
1 polymer ?
#
loop_
_entity_poly.entity_id
_entity_poly.type
_entity_poly.pdbx_seq_one_letter_code
_entity_poly.pdbx_strand_id
1 'polypeptide(L)'
;MTGAAAIHARSEPRPAAPPPHDLTEVELTWIEKRTENWIRFGREVGEQILDRRRRVLRFAPDSVFGFVRWAANDYGTIASHLDVLRTVPAGEPQQTVPFVRPGGDILLKVEGWPKVERVLQMVDAIEAIGIDPSDVSPDHWRHVHNRMSAGEQPRSYTAEHHKAFLLRRRAGS
;
A
#
# COMPACT_ATOMS: atom_id res chain seq x y z
N MET A 1 20.32 -52.81 -21.20
CA MET A 1 19.68 -51.82 -22.08
C MET A 1 18.37 -51.40 -21.44
N THR A 2 18.15 -50.09 -21.31
CA THR A 2 16.87 -49.37 -21.08
C THR A 2 15.99 -49.84 -19.90
N GLY A 3 15.80 -49.12 -18.80
CA GLY A 3 15.56 -47.68 -18.66
C GLY A 3 14.06 -47.43 -18.52
N ALA A 4 13.55 -47.25 -17.30
CA ALA A 4 12.22 -46.70 -17.05
C ALA A 4 12.21 -45.99 -15.68
N ALA A 5 12.42 -44.68 -15.74
CA ALA A 5 12.29 -43.76 -14.62
C ALA A 5 10.82 -43.63 -14.22
N ALA A 6 10.49 -43.92 -12.96
CA ALA A 6 9.23 -43.55 -12.36
C ALA A 6 9.36 -42.15 -11.75
N ILE A 7 8.82 -41.22 -12.53
CA ILE A 7 8.50 -39.82 -12.29
C ILE A 7 8.04 -39.58 -10.83
N HIS A 8 8.94 -39.08 -9.98
CA HIS A 8 8.52 -38.44 -8.73
C HIS A 8 7.91 -37.09 -9.09
N ALA A 9 6.57 -37.02 -9.13
CA ALA A 9 5.87 -35.75 -9.08
C ALA A 9 6.22 -35.06 -7.76
N ARG A 10 7.18 -34.13 -7.82
CA ARG A 10 7.44 -33.18 -6.74
C ARG A 10 6.23 -32.27 -6.67
N SER A 11 5.35 -32.53 -5.71
CA SER A 11 4.36 -31.55 -5.27
C SER A 11 5.12 -30.29 -4.86
N GLU A 12 4.99 -29.21 -5.64
CA GLU A 12 5.55 -27.92 -5.27
C GLU A 12 4.94 -27.51 -3.91
N PRO A 13 5.75 -27.09 -2.93
CA PRO A 13 5.22 -26.57 -1.69
C PRO A 13 4.43 -25.31 -2.05
N ARG A 14 3.10 -25.37 -1.84
CA ARG A 14 2.26 -24.18 -1.73
C ARG A 14 3.01 -23.17 -0.85
N PRO A 15 3.23 -21.91 -1.29
CA PRO A 15 3.94 -20.93 -0.47
C PRO A 15 3.32 -20.95 0.91
N ALA A 16 4.12 -21.34 1.91
CA ALA A 16 3.69 -21.27 3.30
C ALA A 16 3.28 -19.81 3.54
N ALA A 17 2.13 -19.60 4.17
CA ALA A 17 1.75 -18.25 4.57
C ALA A 17 2.95 -17.63 5.31
N PRO A 18 3.39 -16.42 4.93
CA PRO A 18 4.57 -15.81 5.53
C PRO A 18 4.43 -15.82 7.05
N PRO A 19 5.52 -16.11 7.79
CA PRO A 19 5.46 -16.17 9.24
C PRO A 19 4.92 -14.83 9.78
N PRO A 20 4.14 -14.83 10.88
CA PRO A 20 3.49 -13.62 11.40
C PRO A 20 4.44 -12.45 11.66
N HIS A 21 5.74 -12.73 11.82
CA HIS A 21 6.79 -11.75 12.09
C HIS A 21 7.22 -10.92 10.86
N ASP A 22 6.83 -11.32 9.65
CA ASP A 22 7.14 -10.58 8.40
C ASP A 22 5.95 -9.72 7.93
N LEU A 23 4.82 -9.77 8.64
CA LEU A 23 3.63 -9.00 8.26
C LEU A 23 3.72 -7.59 8.82
N THR A 24 3.32 -6.61 8.00
CA THR A 24 3.10 -5.25 8.47
C THR A 24 1.67 -5.12 8.98
N GLU A 25 1.54 -4.66 10.21
CA GLU A 25 0.27 -4.40 10.88
C GLU A 25 -0.09 -2.91 10.81
N VAL A 26 -1.32 -2.62 10.39
CA VAL A 26 -1.86 -1.25 10.30
C VAL A 26 -3.09 -1.13 11.19
N GLU A 27 -3.00 -0.29 12.21
CA GLU A 27 -4.08 -0.03 13.16
C GLU A 27 -5.02 1.05 12.61
N LEU A 28 -6.26 0.66 12.36
CA LEU A 28 -7.34 1.53 11.93
C LEU A 28 -8.19 1.92 13.12
N THR A 29 -8.55 3.20 13.19
CA THR A 29 -9.33 3.78 14.28
C THR A 29 -10.46 4.59 13.69
N TRP A 30 -11.68 4.34 14.16
CA TRP A 30 -12.86 5.13 13.86
C TRP A 30 -13.48 5.65 15.17
N ILE A 31 -13.41 6.97 15.35
CA ILE A 31 -14.05 7.68 16.44
C ILE A 31 -14.91 8.77 15.81
N GLU A 32 -16.22 8.57 15.89
CA GLU A 32 -17.21 9.47 15.32
C GLU A 32 -16.87 10.95 15.60
N LYS A 33 -16.84 11.76 14.53
CA LYS A 33 -16.55 13.21 14.53
C LYS A 33 -15.17 13.64 15.04
N ARG A 34 -14.26 12.70 15.34
CA ARG A 34 -12.93 13.04 15.88
C ARG A 34 -11.78 12.51 15.06
N THR A 35 -11.78 11.22 14.73
CA THR A 35 -10.64 10.58 14.09
C THR A 35 -11.11 9.42 13.24
N GLU A 36 -10.59 9.36 12.02
CA GLU A 36 -10.86 8.28 11.09
C GLU A 36 -9.57 7.90 10.38
N ASN A 37 -9.14 6.66 10.57
CA ASN A 37 -8.01 6.06 9.88
C ASN A 37 -8.53 4.87 9.08
N TRP A 38 -8.28 4.85 7.77
CA TRP A 38 -8.73 3.78 6.88
C TRP A 38 -7.75 3.52 5.75
N ILE A 39 -7.87 2.35 5.13
CA ILE A 39 -7.12 2.01 3.92
C ILE A 39 -7.96 2.39 2.70
N ARG A 40 -7.42 3.26 1.83
CA ARG A 40 -8.06 3.64 0.56
C ARG A 40 -7.92 2.54 -0.50
N PHE A 41 -6.78 1.87 -0.53
CA PHE A 41 -6.49 0.74 -1.41
C PHE A 41 -5.37 -0.11 -0.79
N GLY A 42 -5.27 -1.37 -1.20
CA GLY A 42 -4.30 -2.32 -0.67
C GLY A 42 -4.90 -3.71 -0.60
N ARG A 43 -4.05 -4.74 -0.47
CA ARG A 43 -4.48 -6.14 -0.34
C ARG A 43 -4.07 -6.68 1.02
N GLU A 44 -4.97 -6.62 1.99
CA GLU A 44 -4.75 -7.23 3.30
C GLU A 44 -4.77 -8.76 3.21
N VAL A 45 -3.90 -9.39 4.01
CA VAL A 45 -3.80 -10.85 4.14
C VAL A 45 -4.37 -11.35 5.47
N GLY A 46 -4.81 -10.44 6.34
CA GLY A 46 -5.46 -10.76 7.59
C GLY A 46 -6.06 -9.54 8.27
N GLU A 47 -7.06 -9.77 9.10
CA GLU A 47 -7.72 -8.76 9.92
C GLU A 47 -7.81 -9.26 11.36
N GLN A 48 -7.64 -8.35 12.31
CA GLN A 48 -7.91 -8.57 13.72
C GLN A 48 -8.73 -7.40 14.27
N ILE A 49 -9.95 -7.67 14.72
CA ILE A 49 -10.78 -6.68 15.40
C ILE A 49 -10.30 -6.57 16.86
N LEU A 50 -9.95 -5.36 17.30
CA LEU A 50 -9.53 -5.11 18.69
C LEU A 50 -10.73 -4.73 19.54
N ASP A 51 -11.54 -3.78 19.06
CA ASP A 51 -12.78 -3.34 19.70
C ASP A 51 -13.72 -2.70 18.65
N ARG A 52 -14.83 -2.09 19.11
CA ARG A 52 -15.83 -1.48 18.23
C ARG A 52 -15.31 -0.31 17.37
N ARG A 53 -14.18 0.29 17.75
CA ARG A 53 -13.60 1.48 17.14
C ARG A 53 -12.23 1.21 16.53
N ARG A 54 -11.62 0.06 16.82
CA ARG A 54 -10.26 -0.27 16.38
C ARG A 54 -10.17 -1.66 15.79
N ARG A 55 -9.44 -1.75 14.69
CA ARG A 55 -9.07 -3.00 14.04
C ARG A 55 -7.66 -2.90 13.49
N VAL A 56 -7.03 -4.04 13.27
CA VAL A 56 -5.69 -4.16 12.69
C VAL A 56 -5.81 -4.92 11.39
N LEU A 57 -5.31 -4.34 10.30
CA LEU A 57 -5.11 -5.04 9.03
C LEU A 57 -3.65 -5.48 8.90
N ARG A 58 -3.44 -6.65 8.32
CA ARG A 58 -2.11 -7.22 8.06
C ARG A 58 -1.83 -7.23 6.58
N PHE A 59 -0.63 -6.84 6.20
CA PHE A 59 -0.16 -6.84 4.82
C PHE A 59 1.09 -7.70 4.69
N ALA A 60 1.17 -8.48 3.61
CA ALA A 60 2.36 -9.25 3.28
C ALA A 60 3.54 -8.31 2.96
N PRO A 61 4.80 -8.77 3.01
CA PRO A 61 5.94 -8.01 2.48
C PRO A 61 5.73 -7.55 1.04
N ASP A 62 6.36 -6.42 0.66
CA ASP A 62 6.29 -5.79 -0.66
C ASP A 62 4.88 -5.39 -1.15
N SER A 63 3.90 -5.39 -0.25
CA SER A 63 2.54 -4.93 -0.52
C SER A 63 2.49 -3.41 -0.49
N VAL A 64 1.85 -2.82 -1.51
CA VAL A 64 1.59 -1.37 -1.57
C VAL A 64 0.17 -1.07 -1.13
N PHE A 65 0.00 -0.08 -0.26
CA PHE A 65 -1.32 0.35 0.22
C PHE A 65 -1.39 1.86 0.47
N GLY A 66 -2.57 2.42 0.32
CA GLY A 66 -2.88 3.82 0.61
C GLY A 66 -3.55 3.95 1.97
N PHE A 67 -2.88 4.61 2.92
CA PHE A 67 -3.37 4.84 4.27
C PHE A 67 -3.81 6.29 4.46
N VAL A 68 -5.09 6.48 4.80
CA VAL A 68 -5.65 7.80 5.07
C VAL A 68 -5.87 7.97 6.56
N ARG A 69 -5.46 9.13 7.08
CA ARG A 69 -5.64 9.54 8.48
C ARG A 69 -6.27 10.92 8.51
N TRP A 70 -7.49 10.97 9.02
CA TRP A 70 -8.25 12.19 9.18
C TRP A 70 -8.55 12.43 10.65
N ALA A 71 -8.46 13.69 11.08
CA ALA A 71 -8.91 14.11 12.40
C ALA A 71 -9.58 15.48 12.33
N ALA A 72 -10.63 15.64 13.14
CA ALA A 72 -11.32 16.90 13.35
C ALA A 72 -11.58 17.13 14.84
N ASN A 73 -11.77 18.39 15.20
CA ASN A 73 -12.35 18.80 16.48
C ASN A 73 -13.68 19.49 16.24
N ASP A 74 -14.27 20.00 17.33
CA ASP A 74 -15.53 20.74 17.30
C ASP A 74 -15.47 22.04 16.47
N TYR A 75 -14.27 22.44 16.00
CA TYR A 75 -14.02 23.63 15.19
C TYR A 75 -13.61 23.31 13.73
N GLY A 76 -13.59 22.03 13.33
CA GLY A 76 -13.31 21.59 11.96
C GLY A 76 -12.16 20.59 11.84
N THR A 77 -11.76 20.30 10.60
CA THR A 77 -10.66 19.37 10.28
C THR A 77 -9.34 19.90 10.86
N ILE A 78 -8.73 19.14 11.77
CA ILE A 78 -7.42 19.43 12.34
C ILE A 78 -6.31 18.86 11.45
N ALA A 79 -6.56 17.70 10.84
CA ALA A 79 -5.55 16.97 10.11
C ALA A 79 -6.16 16.12 8.99
N SER A 80 -5.60 16.21 7.79
CA SER A 80 -5.85 15.25 6.70
C SER A 80 -4.50 14.80 6.17
N HIS A 81 -4.22 13.50 6.27
CA HIS A 81 -2.98 12.90 5.80
C HIS A 81 -3.32 11.71 4.91
N LEU A 82 -2.56 11.55 3.83
CA LEU A 82 -2.58 10.34 3.01
C LEU A 82 -1.14 9.93 2.76
N ASP A 83 -0.84 8.67 3.07
CA ASP A 83 0.44 8.06 2.79
C ASP A 83 0.24 6.86 1.86
N VAL A 84 1.08 6.71 0.83
CA VAL A 84 1.21 5.46 0.08
C VAL A 84 2.47 4.78 0.57
N LEU A 85 2.32 3.57 1.08
CA LEU A 85 3.37 2.82 1.75
C LEU A 85 3.61 1.51 0.99
N ARG A 86 4.87 1.09 0.95
CA ARG A 86 5.25 -0.29 0.63
C ARG A 86 5.70 -0.96 1.94
N THR A 87 5.10 -2.10 2.25
CA THR A 87 5.58 -2.95 3.36
C THR A 87 6.95 -3.50 3.00
N VAL A 88 7.83 -3.58 3.98
CA VAL A 88 9.19 -4.11 3.78
C VAL A 88 9.38 -5.37 4.61
N PRO A 89 10.14 -6.37 4.13
CA PRO A 89 10.52 -7.52 4.92
C PRO A 89 11.31 -7.09 6.17
N ALA A 90 11.32 -7.95 7.19
CA ALA A 90 12.14 -7.73 8.37
C ALA A 90 13.64 -7.61 7.98
N GLY A 91 14.29 -6.56 8.46
CA GLY A 91 15.72 -6.31 8.23
C GLY A 91 16.04 -5.31 7.11
N GLU A 92 15.05 -4.87 6.33
CA GLU A 92 15.23 -3.77 5.38
C GLU A 92 15.04 -2.38 6.05
N PRO A 93 15.65 -1.32 5.50
CA PRO A 93 15.41 0.04 5.96
C PRO A 93 13.92 0.41 5.90
N GLN A 94 13.37 0.81 7.03
CA GLN A 94 11.98 1.21 7.18
C GLN A 94 11.88 2.60 7.81
N GLN A 95 10.82 3.32 7.45
CA GLN A 95 10.46 4.58 8.09
C GLN A 95 9.31 4.34 9.07
N THR A 96 9.35 5.01 10.21
CA THR A 96 8.28 4.95 11.19
C THR A 96 7.07 5.73 10.69
N VAL A 97 5.93 5.06 10.60
CA VAL A 97 4.66 5.68 10.24
C VAL A 97 3.67 5.46 11.38
N PRO A 98 3.01 6.51 11.91
CA PRO A 98 2.04 6.34 12.98
C PRO A 98 0.97 5.30 12.61
N PHE A 99 0.66 4.40 13.55
CA PHE A 99 -0.28 3.29 13.39
C PHE A 99 0.14 2.18 12.42
N VAL A 100 1.39 2.19 11.94
CA VAL A 100 1.95 1.12 11.10
C VAL A 100 3.14 0.50 11.83
N ARG A 101 3.11 -0.82 12.03
CA ARG A 101 4.16 -1.59 12.70
C ARG A 101 4.63 -2.73 11.77
N PRO A 102 5.94 -2.93 11.57
CA PRO A 102 7.05 -2.18 12.18
C PRO A 102 7.26 -0.77 11.55
N GLY A 103 6.69 -0.52 10.38
CA GLY A 103 6.83 0.70 9.61
C GLY A 103 6.66 0.39 8.12
N GLY A 104 7.27 1.19 7.25
CA GLY A 104 7.31 0.88 5.82
C GLY A 104 8.17 1.85 5.02
N ASP A 105 8.30 1.58 3.73
CA ASP A 105 8.88 2.49 2.76
C ASP A 105 7.80 3.49 2.31
N ILE A 106 7.97 4.77 2.63
CA ILE A 106 7.02 5.82 2.28
C ILE A 106 7.26 6.22 0.83
N LEU A 107 6.33 5.84 -0.05
CA LEU A 107 6.38 6.17 -1.48
C LEU A 107 5.77 7.55 -1.76
N LEU A 108 4.73 7.90 -1.00
CA LEU A 108 4.08 9.20 -1.07
C LEU A 108 3.60 9.60 0.32
N LYS A 109 3.80 10.86 0.67
CA LYS A 109 3.20 11.50 1.85
C LYS A 109 2.64 12.85 1.47
N VAL A 110 1.37 13.10 1.77
CA VAL A 110 0.73 14.40 1.62
C VAL A 110 -0.08 14.77 2.85
N GLU A 111 -0.11 16.07 3.13
CA GLU A 111 -0.81 16.66 4.26
C GLU A 111 -1.68 17.82 3.77
N GLY A 112 -2.83 18.00 4.41
CA GLY A 112 -3.82 19.01 4.05
C GLY A 112 -4.81 18.53 2.99
N TRP A 113 -6.08 18.87 3.19
CA TRP A 113 -7.19 18.41 2.35
C TRP A 113 -6.98 18.61 0.84
N PRO A 114 -6.53 19.78 0.33
CA PRO A 114 -6.39 19.97 -1.11
C PRO A 114 -5.40 19.00 -1.77
N LYS A 115 -4.31 18.63 -1.06
CA LYS A 115 -3.33 17.65 -1.57
C LYS A 115 -3.87 16.22 -1.44
N VAL A 116 -4.51 15.90 -0.31
CA VAL A 116 -5.14 14.59 -0.09
C VAL A 116 -6.21 14.33 -1.16
N GLU A 117 -7.11 15.27 -1.38
CA GLU A 117 -8.16 15.20 -2.41
C GLU A 117 -7.57 14.98 -3.80
N ARG A 118 -6.48 15.68 -4.14
CA ARG A 118 -5.82 15.50 -5.43
C ARG A 118 -5.21 14.11 -5.60
N VAL A 119 -4.65 13.52 -4.54
CA VAL A 119 -4.16 12.14 -4.59
C VAL A 119 -5.32 11.15 -4.70
N LEU A 120 -6.43 11.37 -3.97
CA LEU A 120 -7.64 10.55 -4.09
C LEU A 120 -8.18 10.57 -5.53
N GLN A 121 -8.25 11.74 -6.18
CA GLN A 121 -8.64 11.84 -7.59
C GLN A 121 -7.69 11.06 -8.53
N MET A 122 -6.39 11.02 -8.23
CA MET A 122 -5.44 10.22 -9.01
C MET A 122 -5.65 8.72 -8.82
N VAL A 123 -5.95 8.30 -7.58
CA VAL A 123 -6.34 6.91 -7.26
C VAL A 123 -7.61 6.54 -8.04
N ASP A 124 -8.64 7.38 -8.01
CA ASP A 124 -9.89 7.16 -8.74
C ASP A 124 -9.65 7.05 -10.26
N ALA A 125 -8.76 7.88 -10.82
CA ALA A 125 -8.40 7.83 -12.24
C ALA A 125 -7.65 6.54 -12.62
N ILE A 126 -6.83 5.99 -11.72
CA ILE A 126 -6.14 4.70 -11.89
C ILE A 126 -7.15 3.56 -11.85
N GLU A 127 -8.08 3.58 -10.90
CA GLU A 127 -9.14 2.57 -10.79
C GLU A 127 -10.06 2.61 -12.02
N ALA A 128 -10.35 3.79 -12.56
CA ALA A 128 -11.18 3.97 -13.75
C ALA A 128 -10.60 3.32 -15.02
N ILE A 129 -9.28 3.13 -15.09
CA ILE A 129 -8.62 2.39 -16.18
C ILE A 129 -8.45 0.89 -15.86
N GLY A 130 -9.08 0.39 -14.79
CA GLY A 130 -9.11 -1.01 -14.42
C GLY A 130 -7.84 -1.53 -13.75
N ILE A 131 -7.02 -0.62 -13.21
CA ILE A 131 -5.77 -0.96 -12.51
C ILE A 131 -6.00 -0.81 -11.02
N ASP A 132 -5.66 -1.84 -10.25
CA ASP A 132 -5.62 -1.73 -8.80
C ASP A 132 -4.45 -0.80 -8.42
N PRO A 133 -4.68 0.28 -7.65
CA PRO A 133 -3.62 1.20 -7.22
C PRO A 133 -2.49 0.52 -6.43
N SER A 134 -2.75 -0.63 -5.81
CA SER A 134 -1.71 -1.46 -5.16
C SER A 134 -0.75 -2.13 -6.16
N ASP A 135 -1.15 -2.28 -7.42
CA ASP A 135 -0.34 -2.86 -8.50
C ASP A 135 0.44 -1.78 -9.30
N VAL A 136 0.24 -0.51 -8.97
CA VAL A 136 0.97 0.62 -9.59
C VAL A 136 2.43 0.61 -9.16
N SER A 137 3.32 0.99 -10.09
CA SER A 137 4.75 1.07 -9.82
C SER A 137 5.07 1.96 -8.59
N PRO A 138 5.89 1.49 -7.63
CA PRO A 138 6.36 2.32 -6.53
C PRO A 138 7.02 3.64 -6.98
N ASP A 139 7.72 3.62 -8.11
CA ASP A 139 8.35 4.81 -8.68
C ASP A 139 7.34 5.85 -9.18
N HIS A 140 6.14 5.41 -9.59
CA HIS A 140 5.08 6.34 -9.95
C HIS A 140 4.59 7.10 -8.72
N TRP A 141 4.38 6.41 -7.60
CA TRP A 141 4.00 7.07 -6.34
C TRP A 141 5.07 8.07 -5.87
N ARG A 142 6.36 7.70 -5.96
CA ARG A 142 7.47 8.63 -5.69
C ARG A 142 7.50 9.82 -6.65
N HIS A 143 7.20 9.60 -7.94
CA HIS A 143 7.06 10.68 -8.91
C HIS A 143 5.93 11.63 -8.52
N VAL A 144 4.75 11.11 -8.15
CA VAL A 144 3.62 11.94 -7.70
C VAL A 144 4.01 12.76 -6.47
N HIS A 145 4.64 12.13 -5.47
CA HIS A 145 5.12 12.83 -4.29
C HIS A 145 6.07 13.97 -4.64
N ASN A 146 7.09 13.71 -5.45
CA ASN A 146 8.09 14.71 -5.84
C ASN A 146 7.45 15.91 -6.56
N ARG A 147 6.52 15.66 -7.50
CA ARG A 147 5.85 16.74 -8.24
C ARG A 147 4.93 17.56 -7.34
N MET A 148 4.14 16.91 -6.47
CA MET A 148 3.27 17.63 -5.54
C MET A 148 4.05 18.43 -4.50
N SER A 149 5.20 17.92 -4.03
CA SER A 149 6.10 18.64 -3.12
C SER A 149 6.72 19.87 -3.79
N ALA A 150 6.98 19.81 -5.10
CA ALA A 150 7.43 20.95 -5.90
C ALA A 150 6.31 21.91 -6.35
N GLY A 151 5.04 21.63 -6.01
CA GLY A 151 3.88 22.42 -6.46
C GLY A 151 3.55 22.23 -7.94
N GLU A 152 4.12 21.21 -8.59
CA GLU A 152 3.91 20.90 -9.99
C GLU A 152 2.79 19.86 -10.17
N GLN A 153 2.21 19.81 -11.38
CA GLN A 153 1.22 18.80 -11.71
C GLN A 153 1.89 17.42 -11.92
N PRO A 154 1.49 16.38 -11.16
CA PRO A 154 1.94 15.01 -11.42
C PRO A 154 1.42 14.50 -12.76
N ARG A 155 2.20 13.62 -13.39
CA ARG A 155 1.78 12.95 -14.62
C ARG A 155 0.73 11.90 -14.30
N SER A 156 -0.27 11.75 -15.16
CA SER A 156 -1.27 10.68 -15.05
C SER A 156 -0.62 9.30 -15.26
N TYR A 157 -1.11 8.30 -14.52
CA TYR A 157 -0.78 6.91 -14.78
C TYR A 157 -1.59 6.40 -15.98
N THR A 158 -0.96 5.60 -16.84
CA THR A 158 -1.59 5.07 -18.05
C THR A 158 -1.39 3.57 -18.15
N ALA A 159 -2.24 2.89 -18.93
CA ALA A 159 -2.10 1.45 -19.19
C ALA A 159 -0.73 1.11 -19.83
N GLU A 160 -0.18 1.99 -20.66
CA GLU A 160 1.15 1.81 -21.25
C GLU A 160 2.27 1.88 -20.20
N HIS A 161 2.20 2.84 -19.28
CA HIS A 161 3.13 2.91 -18.13
C HIS A 161 3.05 1.63 -17.29
N HIS A 162 1.84 1.12 -17.06
CA HIS A 162 1.63 -0.10 -16.30
C HIS A 162 2.22 -1.33 -17.00
N LYS A 163 1.95 -1.50 -18.30
CA LYS A 163 2.54 -2.59 -19.10
C LYS A 163 4.06 -2.53 -19.10
N ALA A 164 4.65 -1.35 -19.28
CA ALA A 164 6.10 -1.18 -19.26
C ALA A 164 6.70 -1.54 -17.89
N PHE A 165 6.03 -1.17 -16.80
CA PHE A 165 6.41 -1.56 -15.44
C PHE A 165 6.38 -3.09 -15.26
N LEU A 166 5.29 -3.74 -15.64
CA LEU A 166 5.15 -5.21 -15.52
C LEU A 166 6.23 -5.95 -16.32
N LEU A 167 6.59 -5.46 -17.51
CA LEU A 167 7.67 -6.03 -18.32
C LEU A 167 9.04 -5.91 -17.62
N ARG A 168 9.35 -4.75 -17.03
CA ARG A 168 10.59 -4.55 -16.27
C ARG A 168 10.65 -5.44 -15.04
N ARG A 169 9.53 -5.58 -14.32
CA ARG A 169 9.45 -6.45 -13.13
C ARG A 169 9.76 -7.91 -13.47
N ARG A 170 9.23 -8.40 -14.60
CA ARG A 170 9.50 -9.76 -15.10
C ARG A 170 10.94 -9.96 -15.56
N ALA A 171 11.58 -8.93 -16.11
CA ALA A 171 12.95 -9.00 -16.60
C ALA A 171 14.02 -8.87 -15.49
N GLY A 172 13.65 -8.32 -14.34
CA GLY A 172 14.54 -8.14 -13.17
C GLY A 172 14.28 -9.13 -12.02
N SER A 173 13.40 -10.13 -12.20
CA SER A 173 13.21 -11.24 -11.26
C SER A 173 14.07 -12.44 -11.64
#